data_AF-A0A183HBX4-F1
#
_entry.id   AF-A0A183HBX4-F1
#
_cell.length_a   1.000
_cell.length_b   1.000
_cell.length_c   1.000
_cell.angle_alpha   90.00
_cell.angle_beta   90.00
_cell.angle_gamma   90.00
#
_symmetry.space_group_name_H-M   'P 1'
#
loop_
_entity.id
_entity.type
_entity.pdbx_description
1 polymer ?
#
loop_
_entity_poly.entity_id
_entity_poly.type
_entity_poly.pdbx_seq_one_letter_code
_entity_poly.pdbx_strand_id
1 'polypeptide(L)'
;MIGILNDMVFNLHLIPLDRLLTSLVLHPTDDGATEIAMLIIHSLQFPELSYKEMEAKMRREMQIELGMRPIEQPIVSPELHMPIYYGNIMERILPVVDIILFRAIETVVADQLFTTLLMCFKPCYRYHPQPAAYMYSVLYCLDKTISHTVRARDFVLEICGQLEDRDGKYALLTPSFISDNHQLSLPSQFCQALVDRILQASNYAHQPPAFANKDWRFAEMPPAGQALTGACIELLASPHAPLITAHALIDLVFIRPLHQPF
;
A
#
# COMPACT_ATOMS: atom_id res chain seq x y z
N MET A 1 -6.75 29.25 4.86
CA MET A 1 -7.73 28.17 5.09
C MET A 1 -7.04 26.89 5.56
N ILE A 2 -6.07 26.34 4.80
CA ILE A 2 -5.32 25.13 5.17
C ILE A 2 -4.64 25.24 6.55
N GLY A 3 -4.03 26.38 6.89
CA GLY A 3 -3.43 26.58 8.23
C GLY A 3 -4.42 26.41 9.39
N ILE A 4 -5.62 26.99 9.24
CA ILE A 4 -6.71 26.84 10.23
C ILE A 4 -7.14 25.38 10.33
N LEU A 5 -7.25 24.68 9.19
CA LEU A 5 -7.62 23.27 9.15
C LEU A 5 -6.57 22.39 9.85
N ASN A 6 -5.27 22.65 9.63
CA ASN A 6 -4.19 21.99 10.35
C ASN A 6 -4.27 22.27 11.86
N ASP A 7 -4.55 23.52 12.26
CA ASP A 7 -4.74 23.88 13.67
C ASP A 7 -5.91 23.12 14.30
N MET A 8 -7.05 23.01 13.60
CA MET A 8 -8.22 22.27 14.09
C MET A 8 -7.93 20.80 14.35
N VAL A 9 -7.12 20.16 13.51
CA VAL A 9 -6.80 18.73 13.61
C VAL A 9 -5.67 18.46 14.61
N PHE A 10 -4.58 19.19 14.49
CA PHE A 10 -3.32 18.87 15.18
C PHE A 10 -3.07 19.69 16.44
N ASN A 11 -3.59 20.91 16.54
CA ASN A 11 -3.36 21.80 17.68
C ASN A 11 -4.56 21.86 18.63
N LEU A 12 -5.78 21.87 18.08
CA LEU A 12 -7.03 22.00 18.85
C LEU A 12 -7.76 20.66 19.04
N HIS A 13 -7.36 19.62 18.31
CA HIS A 13 -7.95 18.27 18.35
C HIS A 13 -9.49 18.26 18.24
N LEU A 14 -10.06 19.19 17.47
CA LEU A 14 -11.51 19.30 17.29
C LEU A 14 -12.06 18.14 16.45
N ILE A 15 -11.28 17.66 15.50
CA ILE A 15 -11.63 16.55 14.60
C ILE A 15 -10.39 15.66 14.45
N PRO A 16 -10.49 14.34 14.67
CA PRO A 16 -9.37 13.45 14.48
C PRO A 16 -9.08 13.27 12.97
N LEU A 17 -7.80 13.10 12.63
CA LEU A 17 -7.32 13.09 11.25
C LEU A 17 -8.04 12.04 10.38
N ASP A 18 -8.26 10.82 10.89
CA ASP A 18 -8.96 9.76 10.17
C ASP A 18 -10.38 10.16 9.76
N ARG A 19 -11.10 10.88 10.63
CA ARG A 19 -12.46 11.35 10.33
C ARG A 19 -12.47 12.46 9.29
N LEU A 20 -11.51 13.38 9.35
CA LEU A 20 -11.37 14.42 8.34
C LEU A 20 -10.99 13.83 6.96
N LEU A 21 -10.04 12.91 6.92
CA LEU A 21 -9.65 12.25 5.67
C LEU A 21 -10.82 11.47 5.09
N THR A 22 -11.55 10.73 5.93
CA THR A 22 -12.74 9.96 5.50
C THR A 22 -13.80 10.87 4.89
N SER A 23 -14.08 12.03 5.51
CA SER A 23 -15.08 12.95 4.99
C SER A 23 -14.65 13.59 3.67
N LEU A 24 -13.36 13.93 3.51
CA LEU A 24 -12.82 14.49 2.27
C LEU A 24 -12.89 13.51 1.10
N VAL A 25 -12.78 12.20 1.35
CA VAL A 25 -12.70 11.20 0.28
C VAL A 25 -14.06 10.61 -0.09
N LEU A 26 -14.98 10.47 0.89
CA LEU A 26 -16.27 9.83 0.68
C LEU A 26 -17.41 10.81 0.32
N HIS A 27 -17.24 12.11 0.59
CA HIS A 27 -18.27 13.12 0.33
C HIS A 27 -18.29 13.73 -1.09
N PRO A 28 -17.17 13.84 -1.85
CA PRO A 28 -17.19 14.46 -3.17
C PRO A 28 -18.25 13.84 -4.10
N THR A 29 -19.05 14.71 -4.72
CA THR A 29 -20.17 14.31 -5.59
C THR A 29 -19.78 14.19 -7.06
N ASP A 30 -18.64 14.75 -7.45
CA ASP A 30 -18.09 14.73 -8.81
C ASP A 30 -16.55 14.65 -8.79
N ASP A 31 -15.97 14.44 -9.97
CA ASP A 31 -14.52 14.27 -10.13
C ASP A 31 -13.75 15.54 -9.77
N GLY A 32 -14.31 16.73 -10.05
CA GLY A 32 -13.68 18.01 -9.71
C GLY A 32 -13.63 18.23 -8.20
N ALA A 33 -14.71 17.90 -7.48
CA ALA A 33 -14.75 17.91 -6.03
C ALA A 33 -13.76 16.91 -5.43
N THR A 34 -13.57 15.75 -6.09
CA THR A 34 -12.59 14.74 -5.66
C THR A 34 -11.16 15.26 -5.84
N GLU A 35 -10.85 15.90 -6.97
CA GLU A 35 -9.54 16.51 -7.21
C GLU A 35 -9.24 17.61 -6.19
N ILE A 36 -10.21 18.48 -5.88
CA ILE A 36 -10.07 19.50 -4.84
C ILE A 36 -9.83 18.84 -3.47
N ALA A 37 -10.55 17.76 -3.14
CA ALA A 37 -10.34 17.03 -1.90
C ALA A 37 -8.92 16.44 -1.84
N MET A 38 -8.42 15.85 -2.92
CA MET A 38 -7.04 15.34 -3.01
C MET A 38 -6.01 16.46 -2.86
N LEU A 39 -6.26 17.65 -3.41
CA LEU A 39 -5.42 18.83 -3.21
C LEU A 39 -5.44 19.31 -1.76
N ILE A 40 -6.59 19.28 -1.08
CA ILE A 40 -6.69 19.60 0.35
C ILE A 40 -5.88 18.58 1.16
N ILE A 41 -6.06 17.29 0.90
CA ILE A 41 -5.31 16.20 1.57
C ILE A 41 -3.81 16.37 1.36
N HIS A 42 -3.37 16.63 0.13
CA HIS A 42 -1.98 16.91 -0.19
C HIS A 42 -1.44 18.15 0.56
N SER A 43 -2.27 19.18 0.71
CA SER A 43 -1.88 20.42 1.37
C SER A 43 -1.93 20.36 2.89
N LEU A 44 -2.53 19.31 3.47
CA LEU A 44 -2.40 19.04 4.89
C LEU A 44 -0.92 18.87 5.17
N GLN A 45 -0.43 19.68 6.11
CA GLN A 45 0.88 19.43 6.66
C GLN A 45 0.66 18.29 7.64
N PHE A 46 0.65 17.07 7.11
CA PHE A 46 0.96 15.91 7.92
C PHE A 46 2.25 16.29 8.60
N PRO A 47 2.28 16.33 9.93
CA PRO A 47 3.56 16.41 10.58
C PRO A 47 4.33 15.22 10.00
N GLU A 48 5.43 15.45 9.27
CA GLU A 48 6.45 14.43 8.96
C GLU A 48 7.11 13.90 10.25
N LEU A 49 6.41 13.98 11.36
CA LEU A 49 6.77 13.42 12.63
C LEU A 49 6.53 11.93 12.48
N SER A 50 7.61 11.19 12.26
CA SER A 50 7.64 9.83 12.80
C SER A 50 7.06 9.91 14.23
N TYR A 51 6.32 8.90 14.65
CA TYR A 51 5.76 8.81 16.01
C TYR A 51 6.78 9.24 17.08
N LYS A 52 8.08 9.02 16.85
CA LYS A 52 9.22 9.46 17.67
C LYS A 52 9.34 10.96 17.84
N GLU A 53 8.99 11.76 16.84
CA GLU A 53 9.02 13.23 16.89
C GLU A 53 7.69 13.82 17.40
N MET A 54 6.56 13.13 17.22
CA MET A 54 5.29 13.51 17.85
C MET A 54 5.34 13.19 19.35
N GLU A 55 5.87 12.02 19.71
CA GLU A 55 6.23 11.64 21.07
C GLU A 55 7.35 12.53 21.63
N ALA A 56 8.38 12.90 20.84
CA ALA A 56 9.42 13.84 21.31
C ALA A 56 8.94 15.28 21.40
N LYS A 57 7.96 15.72 20.60
CA LYS A 57 7.30 17.03 20.71
C LYS A 57 6.43 17.06 21.95
N MET A 58 5.60 16.04 22.18
CA MET A 58 4.84 15.86 23.42
C MET A 58 5.77 15.73 24.65
N ARG A 59 6.90 15.00 24.55
CA ARG A 59 7.92 14.91 25.62
C ARG A 59 8.73 16.20 25.78
N ARG A 60 8.94 17.00 24.73
CA ARG A 60 9.60 18.33 24.82
C ARG A 60 8.67 19.35 25.44
N GLU A 61 7.39 19.34 25.07
CA GLU A 61 6.33 20.10 25.74
C GLU A 61 6.27 19.69 27.22
N MET A 62 6.36 18.38 27.52
CA MET A 62 6.49 17.83 28.89
C MET A 62 7.81 18.19 29.60
N GLN A 63 8.92 18.42 28.88
CA GLN A 63 10.19 18.90 29.44
C GLN A 63 10.21 20.41 29.67
N ILE A 64 9.44 21.17 28.88
CA ILE A 64 9.20 22.60 29.09
C ILE A 64 8.22 22.81 30.26
N GLU A 65 7.25 21.90 30.44
CA GLU A 65 6.41 21.77 31.65
C GLU A 65 7.23 21.50 32.93
N LEU A 66 8.36 20.78 32.82
CA LEU A 66 9.31 20.58 33.93
C LEU A 66 10.17 21.82 34.24
N GLY A 67 9.99 22.91 33.49
CA GLY A 67 10.78 24.13 33.59
C GLY A 67 10.05 25.33 34.18
N MET A 68 8.74 25.53 33.97
CA MET A 68 7.93 26.59 34.62
C MET A 68 6.42 26.38 34.31
N ARG A 69 5.58 26.40 35.36
CA ARG A 69 4.13 26.05 35.38
C ARG A 69 3.32 26.73 34.26
N PRO A 70 2.31 26.05 33.64
CA PRO A 70 0.92 26.30 34.05
C PRO A 70 -0.12 25.16 33.79
N ILE A 71 -1.21 25.19 34.58
CA ILE A 71 -2.51 24.50 34.49
C ILE A 71 -2.55 22.99 34.79
N GLU A 72 -3.05 22.71 36.00
CA GLU A 72 -3.41 21.40 36.50
C GLU A 72 -4.66 20.85 35.79
N GLN A 73 -4.48 19.87 34.89
CA GLN A 73 -5.32 18.67 34.74
C GLN A 73 -4.84 17.84 33.53
N PRO A 74 -4.77 16.49 33.62
CA PRO A 74 -4.66 15.67 32.43
C PRO A 74 -5.91 15.92 31.56
N ILE A 75 -5.73 16.35 30.30
CA ILE A 75 -6.85 16.64 29.36
C ILE A 75 -7.80 15.44 29.22
N VAL A 76 -7.28 14.23 29.45
CA VAL A 76 -8.06 13.00 29.50
C VAL A 76 -7.71 12.28 30.79
N SER A 77 -8.64 12.25 31.74
CA SER A 77 -8.52 11.38 32.90
C SER A 77 -8.55 9.91 32.45
N PRO A 78 -7.60 9.07 32.88
CA PRO A 78 -7.56 7.65 32.52
C PRO A 78 -8.79 6.86 33.01
N GLU A 79 -9.57 7.42 33.93
CA GLU A 79 -10.86 6.88 34.39
C GLU A 79 -12.01 7.11 33.38
N LEU A 80 -11.84 7.99 32.39
CA LEU A 80 -12.84 8.34 31.37
C LEU A 80 -12.53 7.77 29.98
N HIS A 81 -11.42 7.06 29.80
CA HIS A 81 -11.04 6.48 28.51
C HIS A 81 -10.99 4.95 28.57
N MET A 82 -11.53 4.29 27.55
CA MET A 82 -11.46 2.84 27.43
C MET A 82 -10.00 2.37 27.25
N PRO A 83 -9.62 1.18 27.72
CA PRO A 83 -8.26 0.69 27.52
C PRO A 83 -7.91 0.57 26.02
N ILE A 84 -6.77 1.16 25.62
CA ILE A 84 -6.22 1.01 24.26
C ILE A 84 -5.14 -0.07 24.33
N TYR A 85 -5.45 -1.26 23.80
CA TYR A 85 -4.50 -2.39 23.78
C TYR A 85 -3.64 -2.44 22.51
N TYR A 86 -4.23 -2.02 21.40
CA TYR A 86 -3.63 -2.03 20.06
C TYR A 86 -4.14 -0.81 19.29
N GLY A 87 -3.40 -0.39 18.25
CA GLY A 87 -3.81 0.70 17.38
C GLY A 87 -2.83 1.86 17.37
N ASN A 88 -2.05 1.94 16.30
CA ASN A 88 -1.33 3.17 15.92
C ASN A 88 -2.25 4.07 15.06
N ILE A 89 -2.01 5.38 15.03
CA ILE A 89 -2.70 6.28 14.09
C ILE A 89 -2.52 5.82 12.64
N MET A 90 -1.36 5.26 12.30
CA MET A 90 -1.10 4.68 10.97
C MET A 90 -2.06 3.54 10.64
N GLU A 91 -2.27 2.61 11.57
CA GLU A 91 -3.25 1.52 11.41
C GLU A 91 -4.68 2.05 11.36
N ARG A 92 -4.96 3.17 12.05
CA ARG A 92 -6.28 3.81 12.04
C ARG A 92 -6.59 4.52 10.71
N ILE A 93 -5.61 5.22 10.13
CA ILE A 93 -5.79 5.95 8.87
C ILE A 93 -5.68 5.01 7.66
N LEU A 94 -5.05 3.84 7.81
CA LEU A 94 -4.77 2.92 6.70
C LEU A 94 -6.00 2.59 5.83
N PRO A 95 -7.17 2.22 6.39
CA PRO A 95 -8.35 1.96 5.55
C PRO A 95 -8.79 3.20 4.76
N VAL A 96 -8.53 4.40 5.29
CA VAL A 96 -8.84 5.66 4.61
C VAL A 96 -7.81 5.94 3.53
N VAL A 97 -6.53 5.65 3.78
CA VAL A 97 -5.43 5.76 2.81
C VAL A 97 -5.69 4.89 1.58
N ASP A 98 -6.17 3.66 1.77
CA ASP A 98 -6.55 2.79 0.66
C ASP A 98 -7.61 3.45 -0.23
N ILE A 99 -8.63 4.06 0.39
CA ILE A 99 -9.68 4.76 -0.36
C ILE A 99 -9.11 6.03 -1.03
N ILE A 100 -8.21 6.77 -0.37
CA ILE A 100 -7.53 7.95 -0.96
C ILE A 100 -6.83 7.55 -2.25
N LEU A 101 -5.97 6.54 -2.18
CA LEU A 101 -5.18 6.11 -3.34
C LEU A 101 -6.06 5.48 -4.42
N PHE A 102 -7.05 4.67 -4.04
CA PHE A 102 -8.03 4.14 -5.00
C PHE A 102 -8.75 5.26 -5.75
N ARG A 103 -9.30 6.25 -5.03
CA ARG A 103 -10.05 7.37 -5.63
C ARG A 103 -9.15 8.26 -6.48
N ALA A 104 -7.91 8.50 -6.05
CA ALA A 104 -6.95 9.28 -6.82
C ALA A 104 -6.60 8.61 -8.17
N ILE A 105 -6.56 7.27 -8.20
CA ILE A 105 -6.37 6.51 -9.42
C ILE A 105 -7.64 6.53 -10.28
N GLU A 106 -8.80 6.29 -9.67
CA GLU A 106 -10.11 6.24 -10.34
C GLU A 106 -10.44 7.55 -11.07
N THR A 107 -10.22 8.69 -10.41
CA THR A 107 -10.47 10.03 -11.01
C THR A 107 -9.32 10.52 -11.88
N VAL A 108 -8.26 9.72 -12.05
CA VAL A 108 -7.11 10.02 -12.89
C VAL A 108 -6.50 11.38 -12.55
N VAL A 109 -6.26 11.64 -11.26
CA VAL A 109 -5.59 12.89 -10.85
C VAL A 109 -4.22 13.03 -11.52
N ALA A 110 -3.71 14.25 -11.64
CA ALA A 110 -2.41 14.51 -12.25
C ALA A 110 -1.29 13.66 -11.63
N ASP A 111 -0.38 13.13 -12.45
CA ASP A 111 0.70 12.23 -12.01
C ASP A 111 1.52 12.80 -10.86
N GLN A 112 1.80 14.11 -10.89
CA GLN A 112 2.54 14.79 -9.84
C GLN A 112 1.81 14.76 -8.49
N LEU A 113 0.50 14.99 -8.49
CA LEU A 113 -0.31 14.93 -7.27
C LEU A 113 -0.38 13.50 -6.73
N PHE A 114 -0.64 12.53 -7.61
CA PHE A 114 -0.68 11.12 -7.25
C PHE A 114 0.65 10.64 -6.64
N THR A 115 1.77 10.99 -7.28
CA THR A 115 3.11 10.64 -6.81
C THR A 115 3.36 11.19 -5.41
N THR A 116 3.03 12.46 -5.17
CA THR A 116 3.22 13.06 -3.84
C THR A 116 2.33 12.40 -2.78
N LEU A 117 1.06 12.10 -3.11
CA LEU A 117 0.17 11.38 -2.21
C LEU A 117 0.71 9.99 -1.88
N LEU A 118 1.16 9.24 -2.89
CA LEU A 118 1.76 7.92 -2.72
C LEU A 118 3.01 8.00 -1.84
N MET A 119 3.91 8.96 -2.08
CA MET A 119 5.11 9.14 -1.27
C MET A 119 4.80 9.52 0.18
N CYS A 120 3.75 10.31 0.39
CA CYS A 120 3.29 10.70 1.72
C CYS A 120 2.72 9.50 2.51
N PHE A 121 1.91 8.67 1.85
CA PHE A 121 1.18 7.60 2.52
C PHE A 121 1.82 6.21 2.45
N LYS A 122 2.79 5.98 1.56
CA LYS A 122 3.46 4.67 1.44
C LYS A 122 3.95 4.11 2.79
N PRO A 123 4.48 4.89 3.76
CA PRO A 123 4.92 4.32 5.04
C PRO A 123 3.81 3.61 5.83
N CYS A 124 2.54 3.92 5.57
CA CYS A 124 1.40 3.24 6.20
C CYS A 124 1.34 1.76 5.79
N TYR A 125 1.76 1.41 4.57
CA TYR A 125 1.70 0.05 4.05
C TYR A 125 2.61 -0.94 4.78
N ARG A 126 3.59 -0.44 5.55
CA ARG A 126 4.34 -1.26 6.52
C ARG A 126 3.42 -1.92 7.56
N TYR A 127 2.31 -1.30 7.90
CA TYR A 127 1.37 -1.82 8.91
C TYR A 127 0.14 -2.47 8.27
N HIS A 128 0.08 -2.51 6.94
CA HIS A 128 -1.08 -3.05 6.24
C HIS A 128 -1.15 -4.58 6.40
N PRO A 129 -2.32 -5.13 6.81
CA PRO A 129 -2.47 -6.57 7.01
C PRO A 129 -2.57 -7.35 5.69
N GLN A 130 -3.13 -6.73 4.65
CA GLN A 130 -3.37 -7.35 3.33
C GLN A 130 -2.93 -6.51 2.10
N PRO A 131 -1.68 -6.02 2.04
CA PRO A 131 -1.24 -5.08 1.02
C PRO A 131 -1.24 -5.68 -0.40
N ALA A 132 -0.99 -6.99 -0.54
CA ALA A 132 -0.96 -7.63 -1.86
C ALA A 132 -2.38 -7.73 -2.45
N ALA A 133 -3.37 -8.14 -1.65
CA ALA A 133 -4.76 -8.20 -2.04
C ALA A 133 -5.31 -6.81 -2.35
N TYR A 134 -4.91 -5.79 -1.59
CA TYR A 134 -5.25 -4.40 -1.90
C TYR A 134 -4.70 -4.00 -3.28
N MET A 135 -3.40 -4.14 -3.53
CA MET A 135 -2.79 -3.81 -4.83
C MET A 135 -3.47 -4.55 -5.98
N TYR A 136 -3.68 -5.87 -5.84
CA TYR A 136 -4.39 -6.67 -6.82
C TYR A 136 -5.81 -6.13 -7.07
N SER A 137 -6.56 -5.81 -6.01
CA SER A 137 -7.94 -5.30 -6.13
C SER A 137 -7.98 -3.95 -6.84
N VAL A 138 -7.05 -3.03 -6.55
CA VAL A 138 -6.98 -1.74 -7.24
C VAL A 138 -6.71 -1.95 -8.73
N LEU A 139 -5.67 -2.72 -9.07
CA LEU A 139 -5.30 -2.98 -10.47
C LEU A 139 -6.42 -3.70 -11.23
N TYR A 140 -7.04 -4.71 -10.62
CA TYR A 140 -8.11 -5.49 -11.24
C TYR A 140 -9.39 -4.67 -11.46
N CYS A 141 -9.83 -3.92 -10.44
CA CYS A 141 -11.05 -3.11 -10.53
C CYS A 141 -10.89 -1.91 -11.47
N LEU A 142 -9.68 -1.33 -11.53
CA LEU A 142 -9.36 -0.17 -12.35
C LEU A 142 -8.53 -0.53 -13.58
N ASP A 143 -8.71 -1.75 -14.11
CA ASP A 143 -7.89 -2.31 -15.19
C ASP A 143 -7.85 -1.41 -16.43
N LYS A 144 -9.00 -0.83 -16.79
CA LYS A 144 -9.12 0.07 -17.94
C LYS A 144 -8.51 1.45 -17.72
N THR A 145 -8.12 1.76 -16.49
CA THR A 145 -7.64 3.09 -16.07
C THR A 145 -6.15 3.08 -15.76
N ILE A 146 -5.69 2.16 -14.90
CA ILE A 146 -4.30 2.14 -14.41
C ILE A 146 -3.48 0.97 -14.95
N SER A 147 -4.06 -0.20 -15.23
CA SER A 147 -3.26 -1.36 -15.64
C SER A 147 -2.44 -1.08 -16.89
N HIS A 148 -1.29 -1.72 -16.97
CA HIS A 148 -0.34 -1.61 -18.07
C HIS A 148 0.27 -0.22 -18.28
N THR A 149 0.15 0.67 -17.29
CA THR A 149 0.77 2.00 -17.30
C THR A 149 2.02 2.06 -16.41
N VAL A 150 2.84 3.10 -16.61
CA VAL A 150 3.98 3.39 -15.72
C VAL A 150 3.48 3.65 -14.28
N ARG A 151 2.32 4.30 -14.14
CA ARG A 151 1.69 4.58 -12.84
C ARG A 151 1.34 3.30 -12.07
N ALA A 152 0.87 2.24 -12.75
CA ALA A 152 0.64 0.94 -12.12
C ALA A 152 1.93 0.35 -11.54
N ARG A 153 3.02 0.41 -12.31
CA ARG A 153 4.33 -0.10 -11.87
C ARG A 153 4.82 0.68 -10.65
N ASP A 154 4.78 2.00 -10.68
CA ASP A 154 5.25 2.85 -9.58
C ASP A 154 4.43 2.59 -8.32
N PHE A 155 3.10 2.51 -8.43
CA PHE A 155 2.21 2.15 -7.32
C PHE A 155 2.59 0.82 -6.67
N VAL A 156 2.84 -0.22 -7.47
CA VAL A 156 3.24 -1.54 -6.99
C VAL A 156 4.63 -1.52 -6.35
N LEU A 157 5.62 -0.88 -6.98
CA LEU A 157 6.99 -0.84 -6.47
C LEU A 157 7.09 -0.09 -5.15
N GLU A 158 6.39 1.05 -5.02
CA GLU A 158 6.42 1.85 -3.81
C GLU A 158 5.79 1.13 -2.61
N ILE A 159 4.67 0.42 -2.81
CA ILE A 159 4.06 -0.39 -1.75
C ILE A 159 4.94 -1.59 -1.42
N CYS A 160 5.41 -2.34 -2.42
CA CYS A 160 6.27 -3.51 -2.21
C CYS A 160 7.58 -3.15 -1.48
N GLY A 161 8.17 -1.99 -1.75
CA GLY A 161 9.36 -1.53 -1.02
C GLY A 161 9.12 -1.41 0.49
N GLN A 162 7.91 -1.01 0.90
CA GLN A 162 7.54 -0.93 2.32
C GLN A 162 7.34 -2.32 2.97
N LEU A 163 6.99 -3.32 2.16
CA LEU A 163 6.87 -4.71 2.62
C LEU A 163 8.24 -5.36 2.78
N GLU A 164 9.18 -5.10 1.87
CA GLU A 164 10.56 -5.57 1.98
C GLU A 164 11.25 -5.02 3.24
N ASP A 165 11.04 -3.74 3.57
CA ASP A 165 11.54 -3.12 4.80
C ASP A 165 10.95 -3.73 6.09
N ARG A 166 9.76 -4.34 6.00
CA ARG A 166 9.06 -4.98 7.12
C ARG A 166 9.47 -6.44 7.30
N ASP A 167 9.37 -7.21 6.22
CA ASP A 167 9.42 -8.67 6.22
C ASP A 167 10.81 -9.20 5.82
N GLY A 168 11.74 -8.32 5.44
CA GLY A 168 13.05 -8.68 4.92
C GLY A 168 12.97 -9.15 3.47
N LYS A 169 13.79 -10.13 3.08
CA LYS A 169 13.83 -10.70 1.71
C LYS A 169 12.58 -11.55 1.41
N TYR A 170 11.41 -10.94 1.43
CA TYR A 170 10.18 -11.46 0.88
C TYR A 170 9.99 -10.82 -0.50
N ALA A 171 10.01 -11.63 -1.56
CA ALA A 171 9.92 -11.12 -2.93
C ALA A 171 8.54 -11.47 -3.50
N LEU A 172 7.54 -10.62 -3.26
CA LEU A 172 6.24 -10.73 -3.93
C LEU A 172 6.41 -10.69 -5.46
N LEU A 173 7.35 -9.84 -5.91
CA LEU A 173 7.66 -9.58 -7.31
C LEU A 173 8.85 -10.42 -7.80
N THR A 174 8.97 -10.61 -9.10
CA THR A 174 10.12 -11.22 -9.77
C THR A 174 11.25 -10.20 -9.96
N PRO A 175 12.52 -10.65 -10.01
CA PRO A 175 13.64 -9.76 -10.30
C PRO A 175 13.50 -9.00 -11.63
N SER A 176 12.96 -9.63 -12.68
CA SER A 176 12.78 -9.00 -13.99
C SER A 176 11.68 -7.92 -14.00
N PHE A 177 10.65 -8.06 -13.16
CA PHE A 177 9.70 -6.96 -12.96
C PHE A 177 10.38 -5.73 -12.36
N ILE A 178 11.19 -5.95 -11.32
CA ILE A 178 11.88 -4.89 -10.59
C ILE A 178 12.92 -4.21 -11.48
N SER A 179 13.77 -4.97 -12.18
CA SER A 179 14.86 -4.41 -13.00
C SER A 179 14.37 -3.67 -14.22
N ASP A 180 13.48 -4.27 -15.01
CA ASP A 180 13.19 -3.81 -16.37
C ASP A 180 11.72 -3.92 -16.75
N ASN A 181 10.82 -4.16 -15.79
CA ASN A 181 9.39 -4.33 -16.02
C ASN A 181 9.08 -5.40 -17.09
N HIS A 182 9.90 -6.46 -17.11
CA HIS A 182 9.87 -7.55 -18.10
C HIS A 182 10.13 -7.14 -19.56
N GLN A 183 10.64 -5.94 -19.82
CA GLN A 183 10.85 -5.44 -21.19
C GLN A 183 12.00 -6.13 -21.93
N LEU A 184 12.96 -6.73 -21.19
CA LEU A 184 14.08 -7.47 -21.78
C LEU A 184 13.74 -8.94 -22.07
N SER A 185 12.60 -9.42 -21.57
CA SER A 185 12.16 -10.80 -21.74
C SER A 185 11.06 -10.92 -22.80
N LEU A 186 11.01 -12.05 -23.52
CA LEU A 186 9.85 -12.33 -24.36
C LEU A 186 8.61 -12.59 -23.49
N PRO A 187 7.39 -12.24 -23.93
CA PRO A 187 6.17 -12.50 -23.16
C PRO A 187 6.00 -13.95 -22.72
N SER A 188 6.45 -14.92 -23.52
CA SER A 188 6.46 -16.34 -23.17
C SER A 188 7.41 -16.67 -22.04
N GLN A 189 8.61 -16.08 -22.00
CA GLN A 189 9.59 -16.27 -20.93
C GLN A 189 9.12 -15.63 -19.63
N PHE A 190 8.56 -14.42 -19.72
CA PHE A 190 7.91 -13.74 -18.60
C PHE A 190 6.78 -14.59 -18.01
N CYS A 191 5.82 -15.00 -18.84
CA CYS A 191 4.68 -15.82 -18.40
C CYS A 191 5.16 -17.17 -17.82
N GLN A 192 6.20 -17.76 -18.42
CA GLN A 192 6.80 -18.99 -17.91
C GLN A 192 7.39 -18.81 -16.52
N ALA A 193 8.14 -17.72 -16.27
CA ALA A 193 8.72 -17.43 -14.97
C ALA A 193 7.64 -17.28 -13.88
N LEU A 194 6.51 -16.65 -14.21
CA LEU A 194 5.37 -16.53 -13.29
C LEU A 194 4.74 -17.89 -12.98
N VAL A 195 4.45 -18.69 -14.02
CA VAL A 195 3.88 -20.04 -13.86
C VAL A 195 4.83 -20.94 -13.06
N ASP A 196 6.14 -20.85 -13.31
CA ASP A 196 7.16 -21.61 -12.59
C ASP A 196 7.18 -21.28 -11.10
N ARG A 197 7.05 -19.99 -10.73
CA ARG A 197 6.92 -19.59 -9.32
C ARG A 197 5.66 -20.18 -8.69
N ILE A 198 4.52 -20.15 -9.38
CA ILE A 198 3.28 -20.74 -8.88
C ILE A 198 3.43 -22.25 -8.65
N LEU A 199 4.05 -22.96 -9.60
CA LEU A 199 4.29 -24.41 -9.48
C LEU A 199 5.24 -24.73 -8.34
N GLN A 200 6.35 -24.00 -8.19
CA GLN A 200 7.30 -24.17 -7.07
C GLN A 200 6.62 -23.91 -5.72
N ALA A 201 5.76 -22.88 -5.65
CA ALA A 201 5.04 -22.54 -4.42
C ALA A 201 3.86 -23.47 -4.11
N SER A 202 3.41 -24.25 -5.09
CA SER A 202 2.36 -25.26 -4.92
C SER A 202 2.93 -26.65 -4.59
N ASN A 203 4.10 -26.97 -5.14
CA ASN A 203 4.71 -28.31 -5.08
C ASN A 203 6.05 -28.27 -4.34
N TYR A 204 6.03 -28.01 -3.03
CA TYR A 204 7.20 -28.07 -2.17
C TYR A 204 7.01 -29.11 -1.05
N ALA A 205 8.08 -29.85 -0.71
CA ALA A 205 7.98 -30.96 0.24
C ALA A 205 7.90 -30.49 1.71
N HIS A 206 8.85 -29.65 2.13
CA HIS A 206 9.01 -29.28 3.55
C HIS A 206 9.24 -27.79 3.79
N GLN A 207 9.90 -27.10 2.86
CA GLN A 207 10.20 -25.68 2.98
C GLN A 207 9.64 -24.92 1.77
N PRO A 208 8.96 -23.79 1.99
CA PRO A 208 8.47 -22.98 0.88
C PRO A 208 9.65 -22.41 0.09
N PRO A 209 9.44 -22.05 -1.20
CA PRO A 209 10.46 -21.40 -2.01
C PRO A 209 10.99 -20.11 -1.37
N ALA A 210 12.22 -19.73 -1.70
CA ALA A 210 12.89 -18.57 -1.10
C ALA A 210 12.17 -17.23 -1.29
N PHE A 211 11.33 -17.10 -2.32
CA PHE A 211 10.54 -15.90 -2.58
C PHE A 211 9.26 -15.81 -1.73
N ALA A 212 8.80 -16.93 -1.16
CA ALA A 212 7.62 -16.98 -0.31
C ALA A 212 7.98 -16.75 1.16
N ASN A 213 7.07 -16.12 1.90
CA ASN A 213 7.27 -15.89 3.33
C ASN A 213 7.30 -17.24 4.07
N LYS A 214 8.36 -17.45 4.86
CA LYS A 214 8.57 -18.69 5.62
C LYS A 214 7.52 -18.90 6.69
N ASP A 215 7.14 -17.84 7.41
CA ASP A 215 6.08 -17.91 8.43
C ASP A 215 4.75 -17.46 7.86
N TRP A 216 4.25 -18.24 6.90
CA TRP A 216 3.01 -17.94 6.16
C TRP A 216 1.74 -17.99 7.02
N ARG A 217 1.84 -18.39 8.30
CA ARG A 217 0.71 -18.33 9.26
C ARG A 217 0.31 -16.90 9.60
N PHE A 218 1.28 -15.98 9.55
CA PHE A 218 1.09 -14.55 9.79
C PHE A 218 1.23 -13.73 8.51
N ALA A 219 1.57 -14.37 7.39
CA ALA A 219 1.51 -13.73 6.08
C ALA A 219 0.05 -13.61 5.64
N GLU A 220 -0.18 -12.68 4.73
CA GLU A 220 -1.48 -12.43 4.13
C GLU A 220 -2.08 -13.67 3.43
N MET A 221 -1.22 -14.47 2.80
CA MET A 221 -1.60 -15.64 2.01
C MET A 221 -0.62 -16.81 2.23
N PRO A 222 -1.04 -18.07 1.98
CA PRO A 222 -0.12 -19.19 1.91
C PRO A 222 0.83 -19.06 0.70
N PRO A 223 1.95 -19.82 0.62
CA PRO A 223 2.97 -19.68 -0.42
C PRO A 223 2.42 -19.69 -1.86
N ALA A 224 1.51 -20.62 -2.19
CA ALA A 224 0.87 -20.67 -3.51
C ALA A 224 0.03 -19.42 -3.80
N GLY A 225 -0.68 -18.91 -2.79
CA GLY A 225 -1.45 -17.67 -2.88
C GLY A 225 -0.56 -16.44 -3.06
N GLN A 226 0.57 -16.37 -2.37
CA GLN A 226 1.57 -15.30 -2.55
C GLN A 226 2.11 -15.30 -4.00
N ALA A 227 2.46 -16.49 -4.53
CA ALA A 227 2.96 -16.61 -5.90
C ALA A 227 1.90 -16.24 -6.94
N LEU A 228 0.66 -16.67 -6.75
CA LEU A 228 -0.45 -16.36 -7.65
C LEU A 228 -0.77 -14.86 -7.64
N THR A 229 -0.93 -14.26 -6.47
CA THR A 229 -1.26 -12.84 -6.35
C THR A 229 -0.12 -11.97 -6.86
N GLY A 230 1.14 -12.31 -6.57
CA GLY A 230 2.30 -11.64 -7.15
C GLY A 230 2.32 -11.71 -8.67
N ALA A 231 2.04 -12.88 -9.26
CA ALA A 231 1.93 -13.05 -10.70
C ALA A 231 0.80 -12.21 -11.31
N CYS A 232 -0.38 -12.16 -10.68
CA CYS A 232 -1.49 -11.33 -11.14
C CYS A 232 -1.16 -9.83 -11.08
N ILE A 233 -0.55 -9.37 -9.99
CA ILE A 233 -0.10 -7.98 -9.84
C ILE A 233 0.91 -7.63 -10.95
N GLU A 234 1.91 -8.49 -11.19
CA GLU A 234 2.89 -8.26 -12.26
C GLU A 234 2.25 -8.24 -13.64
N LEU A 235 1.31 -9.14 -13.94
CA LEU A 235 0.61 -9.14 -15.23
C LEU A 235 -0.11 -7.80 -15.46
N LEU A 236 -0.86 -7.32 -14.46
CA LEU A 236 -1.63 -6.08 -14.54
C LEU A 236 -0.74 -4.82 -14.51
N ALA A 237 0.41 -4.86 -13.84
CA ALA A 237 1.33 -3.71 -13.76
C ALA A 237 2.40 -3.69 -14.87
N SER A 238 2.57 -4.80 -15.61
CA SER A 238 3.51 -4.89 -16.73
C SER A 238 2.98 -4.15 -17.97
N PRO A 239 3.85 -3.66 -18.87
CA PRO A 239 3.44 -2.88 -20.04
C PRO A 239 2.89 -3.77 -21.18
N HIS A 240 2.85 -5.08 -20.99
CA HIS A 240 2.40 -6.03 -21.99
C HIS A 240 0.88 -6.03 -22.10
N ALA A 241 0.37 -5.91 -23.32
CA ALA A 241 -1.07 -5.96 -23.54
C ALA A 241 -1.67 -7.32 -23.07
N PRO A 242 -2.87 -7.33 -22.46
CA PRO A 242 -3.54 -8.54 -21.99
C PRO A 242 -3.65 -9.65 -23.03
N LEU A 243 -3.90 -9.27 -24.30
CA LEU A 243 -4.03 -10.22 -25.39
C LEU A 243 -2.72 -11.00 -25.62
N ILE A 244 -1.58 -10.34 -25.50
CA ILE A 244 -0.26 -10.93 -25.71
C ILE A 244 0.08 -11.88 -24.57
N THR A 245 -0.13 -11.46 -23.33
CA THR A 245 0.14 -12.28 -22.15
C THR A 245 -0.82 -13.46 -22.05
N ALA A 246 -2.10 -13.29 -22.38
CA ALA A 246 -3.08 -14.37 -22.43
C ALA A 246 -2.71 -15.44 -23.46
N HIS A 247 -2.36 -15.05 -24.70
CA HIS A 247 -1.89 -16.00 -25.71
C HIS A 247 -0.63 -16.73 -25.25
N ALA A 248 0.35 -16.02 -24.70
CA ALA A 248 1.57 -16.62 -24.18
C ALA A 248 1.28 -17.65 -23.06
N LEU A 249 0.37 -17.35 -22.14
CA LEU A 249 -0.07 -18.29 -21.09
C LEU A 249 -0.77 -19.53 -21.65
N ILE A 250 -1.62 -19.36 -22.67
CA ILE A 250 -2.30 -20.47 -23.34
C ILE A 250 -1.28 -21.36 -24.07
N ASP A 251 -0.35 -20.77 -24.81
CA ASP A 251 0.69 -21.50 -25.54
C ASP A 251 1.57 -22.33 -24.61
N LEU A 252 1.89 -21.81 -23.42
CA LEU A 252 2.66 -22.54 -22.41
C LEU A 252 1.99 -23.85 -21.98
N VAL A 253 0.65 -23.90 -21.94
CA VAL A 253 -0.09 -25.14 -21.61
C VAL A 253 0.12 -26.21 -22.68
N PHE A 254 0.24 -25.82 -23.94
CA PHE A 254 0.44 -26.76 -25.05
C PHE A 254 1.91 -27.16 -25.24
N ILE A 255 2.85 -26.28 -24.90
CA ILE A 255 4.28 -26.54 -25.03
C ILE A 255 4.80 -27.42 -23.88
N ARG A 256 4.25 -27.28 -22.67
CA ARG A 256 4.58 -28.17 -21.55
C ARG A 256 3.68 -29.40 -21.57
N PRO A 257 4.20 -30.62 -21.79
CA PRO A 257 3.55 -31.76 -21.17
C PRO A 257 3.58 -31.50 -19.67
N LEU A 258 2.41 -31.42 -19.04
CA LEU A 258 2.22 -31.31 -17.58
C LEU A 258 2.90 -32.50 -16.88
N HIS A 259 4.23 -32.49 -16.80
CA HIS A 259 4.99 -33.38 -15.95
C HIS A 259 4.82 -32.81 -14.55
N GLN A 260 3.79 -33.30 -13.86
CA GLN A 260 3.73 -33.16 -12.41
C GLN A 260 5.02 -33.76 -11.85
N PRO A 261 5.84 -32.99 -11.12
CA PRO A 261 6.91 -33.61 -10.36
C PRO A 261 6.23 -34.46 -9.29
N PHE A 262 6.39 -35.78 -9.41
CA PHE A 262 6.11 -36.70 -8.31
C PHE A 262 7.06 -36.39 -7.15
#